data_AF-A0A380LHP8-F1
#
_entry.id   AF-A0A380LHP8-F1
#
_cell.length_a   1.000
_cell.length_b   1.000
_cell.length_c   1.000
_cell.angle_alpha   90.00
_cell.angle_beta   90.00
_cell.angle_gamma   90.00
#
_symmetry.space_group_name_H-M   'P 1'
#
loop_
_entity.id
_entity.type
_entity.pdbx_description
1 polymer ?
#
loop_
_entity_poly.entity_id
_entity_poly.type
_entity_poly.pdbx_seq_one_letter_code
_entity_poly.pdbx_strand_id
1 'polypeptide(L)'
;MERLGKSILNALNLAKPSSQDILKMKDHIQNHSFIWTDGLSSYNELIEEKQCDHKIVKTKDDYDRVNHLNNVNSFHQKIEVQYKRYKGVASKYINRYAALFTMQRECRDMDSMETLIYIKRKLKKTKCYFYIRQLTTLDIFTCIPERFA
;
A
#
# COMPACT_ATOMS: atom_id res chain seq x y z
N MET A 1 5.51 12.93 14.52
CA MET A 1 6.82 12.79 13.84
C MET A 1 6.78 11.42 13.18
N GLU A 2 6.63 11.36 11.85
CA GLU A 2 6.78 10.10 11.11
C GLU A 2 8.28 9.77 11.19
N ARG A 3 8.65 8.74 11.97
CA ARG A 3 10.00 8.18 11.90
C ARG A 3 10.19 7.78 10.44
N LEU A 4 11.31 8.21 9.85
CA LEU A 4 11.94 7.98 8.53
C LEU A 4 11.78 6.58 7.86
N GLY A 5 10.69 5.86 8.13
CA GLY A 5 10.40 4.53 7.66
C GLY A 5 9.61 4.55 6.37
N LYS A 6 9.85 3.52 5.55
CA LYS A 6 9.12 3.28 4.31
C LYS A 6 7.63 3.16 4.59
N SER A 7 6.83 4.02 3.99
CA SER A 7 5.36 3.99 4.12
C SER A 7 4.79 3.40 2.83
N ILE A 8 4.09 2.27 2.94
CA ILE A 8 3.49 1.58 1.80
C ILE A 8 1.97 1.70 1.92
N LEU A 9 1.31 2.25 0.91
CA LEU A 9 -0.13 2.22 0.80
C LEU A 9 -0.50 1.29 -0.37
N ASN A 10 -1.12 0.17 -0.05
CA ASN A 10 -1.66 -0.75 -1.05
C ASN A 10 -3.15 -0.95 -0.81
N ALA A 11 -3.91 -1.00 -1.89
CA ALA A 11 -5.31 -1.40 -1.86
C ALA A 11 -5.43 -2.69 -2.66
N LEU A 12 -6.14 -3.68 -2.12
CA LEU A 12 -6.26 -5.00 -2.74
C LEU A 12 -7.53 -5.12 -3.60
N ASN A 13 -8.39 -4.09 -3.63
CA ASN A 13 -9.72 -4.12 -4.28
C ASN A 13 -10.59 -5.30 -3.82
N LEU A 14 -10.38 -5.78 -2.60
CA LEU A 14 -11.17 -6.83 -1.98
C LEU A 14 -12.13 -6.18 -0.98
N ALA A 15 -13.38 -6.64 -0.95
CA ALA A 15 -14.34 -6.16 0.04
C ALA A 15 -13.88 -6.50 1.47
N LYS A 16 -13.61 -7.78 1.72
CA LYS A 16 -13.03 -8.28 2.96
C LYS A 16 -11.84 -9.19 2.60
N PRO A 17 -10.63 -8.90 3.09
CA PRO A 17 -9.45 -9.68 2.73
C PRO A 17 -9.51 -11.09 3.37
N SER A 18 -9.18 -12.10 2.57
CA SER A 18 -8.95 -13.46 3.07
C SER A 18 -7.55 -13.58 3.69
N SER A 19 -7.29 -14.63 4.47
CA SER A 19 -5.96 -14.87 5.05
C SER A 19 -4.89 -15.02 3.96
N GLN A 20 -5.23 -15.68 2.84
CA GLN A 20 -4.34 -15.82 1.69
C GLN A 20 -3.96 -14.49 1.06
N ASP A 21 -4.89 -13.53 1.00
CA ASP A 21 -4.61 -12.20 0.45
C ASP A 21 -3.69 -11.38 1.35
N ILE A 22 -3.82 -11.54 2.67
CA ILE A 22 -2.94 -10.91 3.65
C ILE A 22 -1.55 -11.54 3.63
N LEU A 23 -1.46 -12.86 3.40
CA LEU A 23 -0.19 -13.57 3.32
C LEU A 23 0.71 -13.05 2.20
N LYS A 24 0.14 -12.53 1.11
CA LYS A 24 0.89 -11.87 0.02
C LYS A 24 1.71 -10.67 0.51
N MET A 25 1.36 -10.07 1.65
CA MET A 25 2.08 -8.94 2.23
C MET A 25 3.25 -9.35 3.13
N LYS A 26 3.45 -10.65 3.37
CA LYS A 26 4.45 -11.15 4.32
C LYS A 26 5.87 -10.71 4.01
N ASP A 27 6.22 -10.58 2.73
CA ASP A 27 7.56 -10.19 2.28
C ASP A 27 7.87 -8.71 2.58
N HIS A 28 6.86 -7.93 2.91
CA HIS A 28 6.99 -6.52 3.28
C HIS A 28 7.02 -6.30 4.80
N ILE A 29 6.85 -7.37 5.59
CA ILE A 29 6.81 -7.32 7.05
C ILE A 29 7.99 -8.12 7.61
N GLN A 30 8.77 -7.45 8.45
CA GLN A 30 9.91 -8.07 9.13
C GLN A 30 9.41 -9.01 10.24
N ASN A 31 10.13 -10.11 10.48
CA ASN A 31 9.82 -11.03 11.57
C ASN A 31 9.96 -10.30 12.93
N HIS A 32 9.16 -10.71 13.92
CA HIS A 32 9.09 -10.06 15.24
C HIS A 32 8.73 -8.56 15.18
N SER A 33 7.97 -8.16 14.16
CA SER A 33 7.38 -6.81 14.13
C SER A 33 6.21 -6.72 15.09
N PHE A 34 5.93 -5.50 15.56
CA PHE A 34 4.70 -5.23 16.32
C PHE A 34 3.58 -4.83 15.37
N ILE A 35 2.49 -5.60 15.33
CA ILE A 35 1.35 -5.43 14.40
C ILE A 35 0.13 -4.90 15.16
N TRP A 36 -0.55 -3.89 14.61
CA TRP A 36 -1.87 -3.47 15.06
C TRP A 36 -2.92 -3.86 14.05
N THR A 37 -4.00 -4.47 14.54
CA THR A 37 -5.12 -4.92 13.70
C THR A 37 -6.45 -4.44 14.26
N ASP A 38 -7.46 -4.42 13.41
CA ASP A 38 -8.87 -4.20 13.78
C ASP A 38 -9.52 -5.43 14.44
N GLY A 39 -8.75 -6.51 14.63
CA GLY A 39 -9.23 -7.77 15.19
C GLY A 39 -9.82 -8.75 14.16
N LEU A 40 -9.64 -8.51 12.86
CA LEU A 40 -10.05 -9.47 11.85
C LEU A 40 -9.22 -10.77 11.92
N SER A 41 -9.89 -11.92 11.94
CA SER A 41 -9.24 -13.24 12.04
C SER A 41 -8.30 -13.56 10.87
N SER A 42 -8.48 -12.92 9.72
CA SER A 42 -7.64 -13.12 8.54
C SER A 42 -6.17 -12.74 8.76
N TYR A 43 -5.84 -11.96 9.80
CA TYR A 43 -4.47 -11.59 10.13
C TYR A 43 -3.71 -12.66 10.93
N ASN A 44 -4.41 -13.62 11.55
CA ASN A 44 -3.81 -14.56 12.50
C ASN A 44 -2.69 -15.40 11.86
N GLU A 45 -2.95 -15.92 10.65
CA GLU A 45 -1.99 -16.74 9.90
C GLU A 45 -0.67 -16.00 9.64
N LEU A 46 -0.75 -14.71 9.27
CA LEU A 46 0.42 -13.87 9.03
C LEU A 46 1.18 -13.56 10.33
N ILE A 47 0.45 -13.28 11.42
CA ILE A 47 1.03 -12.95 12.73
C ILE A 47 1.81 -14.16 13.27
N GLU A 48 1.23 -15.36 13.15
CA GLU A 48 1.86 -16.62 13.54
C GLU A 48 3.09 -16.93 12.68
N GLU A 49 2.99 -16.84 11.34
CA GLU A 49 4.12 -17.12 10.43
C GLU A 49 5.32 -16.20 10.71
N LYS A 50 5.07 -14.93 11.03
CA LYS A 50 6.12 -13.93 11.26
C LYS A 50 6.56 -13.79 12.72
N GLN A 51 5.95 -14.56 13.63
CA GLN A 51 6.19 -14.49 15.07
C GLN A 51 6.12 -13.04 15.59
N CYS A 52 5.10 -12.31 15.13
CA CYS A 52 4.91 -10.91 15.44
C CYS A 52 4.12 -10.74 16.74
N ASP A 53 4.52 -9.78 17.55
CA ASP A 53 3.66 -9.30 18.63
C ASP A 53 2.49 -8.54 18.01
N HIS A 54 1.28 -8.73 18.53
CA HIS A 54 0.12 -8.05 17.99
C HIS A 54 -0.76 -7.43 19.07
N LYS A 55 -1.39 -6.32 18.73
CA LYS A 55 -2.43 -5.68 19.53
C LYS A 55 -3.67 -5.46 18.68
N ILE A 56 -4.79 -5.95 19.16
CA ILE A 56 -6.09 -5.67 18.58
C ILE A 56 -6.56 -4.32 19.10
N VAL A 57 -6.91 -3.41 18.20
CA VAL A 57 -7.32 -2.05 18.53
C VAL A 57 -8.73 -1.83 18.00
N LYS A 58 -9.72 -1.91 18.88
CA LYS A 58 -11.14 -1.78 18.51
C LYS A 58 -11.70 -0.41 18.84
N THR A 59 -11.19 0.22 19.90
CA THR A 59 -11.73 1.49 20.41
C THR A 59 -10.61 2.51 20.64
N LYS A 60 -10.98 3.79 20.67
CA LYS A 60 -10.04 4.91 20.89
C LYS A 60 -9.26 4.80 22.20
N ASP A 61 -9.81 4.08 23.18
CA ASP A 61 -9.21 3.90 24.50
C ASP A 61 -8.19 2.74 24.55
N ASP A 62 -8.16 1.90 23.51
CA ASP A 62 -7.19 0.79 23.39
C ASP A 62 -5.79 1.28 22.97
N TYR A 63 -5.62 2.56 22.63
CA TYR A 63 -4.34 3.12 22.21
C TYR A 63 -3.47 3.49 23.43
N ASP A 64 -2.24 2.97 23.47
CA ASP A 64 -1.29 3.27 24.55
C ASP A 64 -0.57 4.62 24.30
N ARG A 65 -0.13 5.30 25.37
CA ARG A 65 0.61 6.57 25.31
C ARG A 65 1.91 6.49 24.51
N VAL A 66 2.54 5.30 24.50
CA VAL A 66 3.73 5.00 23.70
C VAL A 66 3.43 5.00 22.19
N ASN A 67 2.18 4.75 21.84
CA ASN A 67 1.71 4.55 20.48
C ASN A 67 0.80 5.71 20.09
N HIS A 68 1.42 6.85 19.78
CA HIS A 68 0.71 8.08 19.44
C HIS A 68 -0.21 7.89 18.23
N LEU A 69 -1.51 7.71 18.51
CA LEU A 69 -2.62 7.77 17.56
C LEU A 69 -2.50 8.97 16.59
N ASN A 70 -1.89 10.06 17.04
CA ASN A 70 -1.60 11.23 16.23
C ASN A 70 -0.78 10.93 14.96
N ASN A 71 0.15 9.97 14.99
CA ASN A 71 0.90 9.60 13.79
C ASN A 71 0.01 8.86 12.78
N VAL A 72 -0.77 7.88 13.23
CA VAL A 72 -1.73 7.14 12.39
C VAL A 72 -2.80 8.09 11.84
N ASN A 73 -3.40 8.93 12.70
CA ASN A 73 -4.35 9.96 12.31
C ASN A 73 -3.75 10.95 11.31
N SER A 74 -2.50 11.38 11.49
CA SER A 74 -1.84 12.28 10.55
C SER A 74 -1.62 11.62 9.18
N PHE A 75 -1.38 10.30 9.14
CA PHE A 75 -1.24 9.54 7.91
C PHE A 75 -2.59 9.42 7.18
N HIS A 76 -3.65 9.05 7.89
CA HIS A 76 -5.00 9.01 7.34
C HIS A 76 -5.47 10.39 6.85
N GLN A 77 -5.20 11.44 7.61
CA GLN A 77 -5.53 12.81 7.20
C GLN A 77 -4.81 13.21 5.91
N LYS A 78 -3.55 12.81 5.72
CA LYS A 78 -2.82 13.05 4.45
C LYS A 78 -3.46 12.34 3.27
N ILE A 79 -3.90 11.10 3.45
CA ILE A 79 -4.64 10.34 2.43
C ILE A 79 -5.95 11.05 2.09
N GLU A 80 -6.70 11.48 3.10
CA GLU A 80 -7.98 12.17 2.92
C GLU A 80 -7.84 13.50 2.17
N VAL A 81 -6.84 14.32 2.54
CA VAL A 81 -6.52 15.58 1.86
C VAL A 81 -6.19 15.33 0.39
N GLN A 82 -5.44 14.27 0.10
CA GLN A 82 -5.11 13.91 -1.27
C GLN A 82 -6.35 13.45 -2.05
N TYR A 83 -7.22 12.62 -1.47
CA TYR A 83 -8.48 12.22 -2.11
C TYR A 83 -9.42 13.40 -2.37
N LYS A 84 -9.48 14.39 -1.47
CA LYS A 84 -10.25 15.63 -1.69
C LYS A 84 -9.75 16.39 -2.92
N ARG A 85 -8.42 16.44 -3.16
CA ARG A 85 -7.84 17.06 -4.37
C ARG A 85 -8.25 16.35 -5.66
N TYR A 86 -8.49 15.05 -5.61
CA TYR A 86 -8.89 14.26 -6.78
C TYR A 86 -10.37 14.40 -7.16
N LYS A 87 -11.19 15.12 -6.38
CA LYS A 87 -12.61 15.44 -6.68
C LYS A 87 -13.47 14.23 -7.06
N GLY A 88 -13.25 13.09 -6.40
CA GLY A 88 -13.99 11.86 -6.64
C GLY A 88 -13.17 10.81 -7.37
N VAL A 89 -12.68 9.83 -6.62
CA VAL A 89 -11.99 8.66 -7.15
C VAL A 89 -13.01 7.53 -7.29
N ALA A 90 -13.26 7.07 -8.51
CA ALA A 90 -14.05 5.86 -8.71
C ALA A 90 -13.31 4.65 -8.10
N SER A 91 -14.01 3.80 -7.34
CA SER A 91 -13.40 2.70 -6.59
C SER A 91 -12.56 1.76 -7.45
N LYS A 92 -12.93 1.57 -8.73
CA LYS A 92 -12.15 0.78 -9.71
C LYS A 92 -10.72 1.29 -9.96
N TYR A 93 -10.40 2.53 -9.56
CA TYR A 93 -9.08 3.13 -9.73
C TYR A 93 -8.33 3.34 -8.41
N ILE A 94 -8.88 2.94 -7.26
CA ILE A 94 -8.30 3.24 -5.93
C ILE A 94 -6.84 2.78 -5.81
N ASN A 95 -6.50 1.60 -6.35
CA ASN A 95 -5.14 1.06 -6.38
C ASN A 95 -4.15 1.97 -7.13
N ARG A 96 -4.60 2.63 -8.22
CA ARG A 96 -3.77 3.55 -9.00
C ARG A 96 -3.45 4.80 -8.21
N TYR A 97 -4.42 5.33 -7.48
CA TYR A 97 -4.23 6.48 -6.61
C TYR A 97 -3.40 6.14 -5.37
N ALA A 98 -3.53 4.93 -4.81
CA ALA A 98 -2.67 4.45 -3.72
C ALA A 98 -1.20 4.32 -4.15
N ALA A 99 -0.96 3.77 -5.34
CA ALA A 99 0.38 3.71 -5.94
C ALA A 99 0.95 5.12 -6.18
N LEU A 100 0.14 6.03 -6.72
CA LEU A 100 0.54 7.42 -6.94
C LEU A 100 0.88 8.13 -5.61
N PHE A 101 0.06 7.94 -4.58
CA PHE A 101 0.31 8.49 -3.24
C PHE A 101 1.64 7.99 -2.65
N THR A 102 1.91 6.69 -2.78
CA THR A 102 3.18 6.09 -2.33
C THR A 102 4.37 6.70 -3.09
N MET A 103 4.29 6.79 -4.42
CA MET A 103 5.35 7.40 -5.23
C MET A 103 5.58 8.88 -4.88
N GLN A 104 4.50 9.66 -4.69
CA GLN A 104 4.62 11.07 -4.31
C GLN A 104 5.27 11.25 -2.94
N ARG A 105 5.03 10.32 -2.02
CA ARG A 105 5.63 10.35 -0.69
C ARG A 105 7.10 9.95 -0.71
N GLU A 106 7.48 8.98 -1.54
CA GLU A 106 8.88 8.60 -1.74
C GLU A 106 9.68 9.74 -2.38
N CYS A 107 9.08 10.51 -3.29
CA CYS A 107 9.72 11.68 -3.92
C CYS A 107 9.64 12.97 -3.10
N ARG A 108 9.09 12.96 -1.88
CA ARG A 108 8.76 14.20 -1.14
C ARG A 108 9.99 15.06 -0.83
N ASP A 109 11.08 14.41 -0.49
CA ASP A 109 12.34 15.04 -0.07
C ASP A 109 13.41 15.00 -1.18
N MET A 110 13.02 14.61 -2.40
CA MET A 110 13.91 14.55 -3.57
C MET A 110 13.87 15.88 -4.33
N ASP A 111 14.99 16.25 -4.95
CA ASP A 111 14.98 17.34 -5.92
C ASP A 111 14.30 16.93 -7.25
N SER A 112 14.10 17.89 -8.15
CA SER A 112 13.39 17.66 -9.42
C SER A 112 14.11 16.67 -10.35
N MET A 113 15.45 16.65 -10.34
CA MET A 113 16.27 15.73 -11.13
C MET A 113 16.28 14.33 -10.53
N GLU A 114 16.42 14.22 -9.21
CA GLU A 114 16.31 12.96 -8.47
C GLU A 114 14.93 12.33 -8.68
N THR A 115 13.88 13.14 -8.56
CA THR A 115 12.49 12.71 -8.84
C THR A 115 12.35 12.20 -10.28
N LEU A 116 12.90 12.91 -11.26
CA LEU A 116 12.84 12.50 -12.66
C LEU A 116 13.56 11.17 -12.89
N ILE A 117 14.75 11.00 -12.30
CA ILE A 117 15.52 9.75 -12.38
C ILE A 117 14.76 8.61 -11.71
N TYR A 118 14.18 8.85 -10.53
CA TYR A 118 13.37 7.89 -9.80
C TYR A 118 12.17 7.40 -10.65
N ILE A 119 11.40 8.33 -11.19
CA ILE A 119 10.24 8.04 -12.05
C ILE A 119 10.69 7.25 -13.28
N LYS A 120 11.75 7.69 -13.97
CA LYS A 120 12.31 6.96 -15.13
C LYS A 120 12.71 5.53 -14.77
N ARG A 121 13.35 5.31 -13.60
CA ARG A 121 13.75 3.97 -13.13
C ARG A 121 12.54 3.08 -12.84
N LYS A 122 11.52 3.60 -12.16
CA LYS A 122 10.27 2.88 -11.89
C LYS A 122 9.54 2.51 -13.19
N LEU A 123 9.35 3.48 -14.09
CA LEU A 123 8.68 3.24 -15.38
C LEU A 123 9.45 2.26 -16.28
N LYS A 124 10.79 2.28 -16.24
CA LYS A 124 11.62 1.31 -16.98
C LYS A 124 11.39 -0.14 -16.54
N LYS A 125 11.12 -0.37 -15.24
CA LYS A 125 10.77 -1.70 -14.72
C LYS A 125 9.34 -2.13 -15.10
N THR A 126 8.48 -1.19 -15.47
CA THR A 126 7.07 -1.42 -15.84
C THR A 126 6.84 -1.26 -17.35
N LYS A 127 7.84 -1.63 -18.18
CA LYS A 127 7.65 -1.64 -19.64
C LYS A 127 6.91 -2.90 -20.05
N CYS A 128 5.65 -2.75 -20.42
CA CYS A 128 4.85 -3.80 -21.02
C CYS A 128 4.52 -3.39 -22.46
N TYR A 129 4.88 -4.22 -23.42
CA TYR A 129 4.63 -3.97 -24.84
C TYR A 129 3.35 -4.71 -25.24
N PHE A 130 2.39 -3.99 -25.81
CA PHE A 130 1.13 -4.55 -26.28
C PHE A 130 0.90 -4.19 -27.75
N TYR A 131 0.35 -5.11 -28.52
CA TYR A 131 -0.21 -4.78 -29.82
C TYR A 131 -1.53 -4.04 -29.63
N ILE A 132 -1.82 -3.04 -30.47
CA ILE A 132 -3.05 -2.23 -30.41
C ILE A 132 -4.31 -3.12 -30.37
N ARG A 133 -4.30 -4.24 -31.09
CA ARG A 133 -5.40 -5.25 -31.12
C ARG A 133 -5.61 -6.03 -29.81
N GLN A 134 -4.64 -6.05 -28.91
CA GLN A 134 -4.75 -6.71 -27.60
C GLN A 134 -5.44 -5.81 -26.57
N LEU A 135 -5.38 -4.48 -26.75
CA LEU A 135 -6.04 -3.51 -25.87
C LEU A 135 -7.56 -3.52 -26.01
N THR A 136 -8.09 -4.05 -27.12
CA THR A 136 -9.53 -4.14 -27.39
C THR A 136 -10.15 -5.44 -26.89
N THR A 137 -9.33 -6.44 -26.54
CA THR A 137 -9.79 -7.81 -26.22
C THR A 137 -9.41 -8.26 -24.81
N LEU A 138 -8.39 -7.67 -24.19
CA LEU A 138 -7.86 -8.11 -22.90
C LEU A 138 -7.71 -6.92 -21.94
N ASP A 139 -7.98 -7.16 -20.66
CA ASP A 139 -7.71 -6.19 -19.61
C ASP A 139 -6.19 -6.04 -19.44
N ILE A 140 -5.72 -4.80 -19.46
CA ILE A 140 -4.29 -4.46 -19.41
C ILE A 140 -3.59 -4.96 -18.13
N PHE A 141 -4.37 -5.33 -17.10
CA PHE A 141 -3.85 -5.88 -15.84
C PHE A 141 -3.88 -7.40 -15.75
N THR A 142 -4.58 -8.11 -16.65
CA THR A 142 -4.56 -9.58 -16.72
C THR A 142 -3.49 -10.10 -17.68
N CYS A 143 -2.92 -9.23 -18.53
CA CYS A 143 -1.86 -9.54 -19.48
C CYS A 143 -0.46 -9.14 -19.01
N ILE A 144 -0.09 -9.43 -17.75
CA ILE A 144 1.33 -9.48 -17.38
C ILE A 144 1.79 -10.90 -17.76
N PRO A 145 2.54 -11.09 -18.85
CA PRO A 145 3.09 -12.41 -19.15
C PRO A 145 4.02 -12.81 -17.99
N GLU A 146 3.90 -14.06 -17.53
CA GLU A 146 4.68 -14.68 -16.43
C GLU A 146 6.21 -14.65 -16.65
N ARG A 147 6.69 -14.08 -17.76
CA ARG A 147 8.09 -14.09 -18.18
C ARG A 147 9.01 -13.12 -17.41
N PHE A 148 8.53 -12.55 -16.31
CA PHE A 148 9.31 -11.73 -15.38
C PHE A 148 8.99 -12.04 -13.90
N ALA A 149 8.52 -13.26 -13.60
CA ALA A 149 8.52 -13.80 -12.25
C ALA A 149 9.96 -14.08 -11.76
#